data_AF-A0A7X1LM61-F1
#
_entry.id   AF-A0A7X1LM61-F1
#
_cell.length_a   1.000
_cell.length_b   1.000
_cell.length_c   1.000
_cell.angle_alpha   90.00
_cell.angle_beta   90.00
_cell.angle_gamma   90.00
#
_symmetry.space_group_name_H-M   'P 1'
#
loop_
_entity.id
_entity.type
_entity.pdbx_description
1 polymer ?
#
loop_
_entity_poly.entity_id
_entity_poly.type
_entity_poly.pdbx_seq_one_letter_code
_entity_poly.pdbx_strand_id
1 'polypeptide(L)' 'MKIFESSPVVEVNYGKQVRVRTAMGSVKAAKLLWACDSFLNNMEPEIYNKTLVTYSYRCRPSRSPMN' A
#
# COMPACT_ATOMS: atom_id res chain seq x y z
N MET A 1 -12.10 -16.46 -4.92
CA MET A 1 -11.47 -15.30 -4.23
C MET A 1 -11.31 -15.67 -2.77
N LYS A 2 -10.12 -15.51 -2.18
CA LYS A 2 -9.88 -15.77 -0.75
C LYS A 2 -9.55 -14.45 -0.08
N ILE A 3 -10.24 -14.12 1.00
CA ILE A 3 -10.03 -12.92 1.78
C ILE A 3 -9.51 -13.36 3.15
N PHE A 4 -8.45 -12.72 3.61
CA PHE A 4 -7.84 -13.00 4.91
C PHE A 4 -7.95 -11.75 5.78
N GLU A 5 -8.87 -11.76 6.74
CA GLU A 5 -9.04 -10.67 7.68
C GLU A 5 -8.10 -10.82 8.89
N SER A 6 -7.80 -9.71 9.58
CA SER A 6 -6.91 -9.68 10.75
C SER A 6 -5.53 -10.33 10.53
N SER A 7 -5.02 -10.29 9.30
CA SER A 7 -3.75 -10.91 8.91
C SER A 7 -2.75 -9.87 8.42
N PRO A 8 -2.21 -9.02 9.32
CA PRO A 8 -1.27 -7.99 8.93
C PRO A 8 -0.05 -8.62 8.25
N VAL A 9 0.35 -8.00 7.14
CA VAL A 9 1.57 -8.37 6.42
C VAL A 9 2.75 -7.91 7.27
N VAL A 10 3.71 -8.82 7.46
CA VAL A 10 4.93 -8.55 8.24
C VAL A 10 6.13 -8.37 7.30
N GLU A 11 6.11 -9.01 6.14
CA GLU A 11 7.22 -9.00 5.21
C GLU A 11 6.75 -9.34 3.79
N VAL A 12 7.34 -8.68 2.79
CA VAL A 12 7.13 -8.97 1.37
C VAL A 12 8.47 -9.19 0.70
N ASN A 13 8.61 -10.34 0.03
CA ASN A 13 9.77 -10.68 -0.76
C ASN A 13 9.41 -10.63 -2.26
N TYR A 14 10.16 -9.83 -3.01
CA TYR A 14 10.02 -9.67 -4.45
C TYR A 14 10.98 -10.60 -5.20
N GLY A 15 10.49 -11.20 -6.29
CA GLY A 15 11.23 -12.16 -7.12
C GLY A 15 10.36 -12.60 -8.30
N LYS A 16 10.61 -13.80 -8.86
CA LYS A 16 9.78 -14.36 -9.94
C LYS A 16 8.29 -14.45 -9.58
N GLN A 17 7.99 -14.62 -8.30
CA GLN A 17 6.67 -14.50 -7.70
C GLN A 17 6.82 -13.71 -6.40
N VAL A 18 5.84 -12.88 -6.09
CA VAL A 18 5.78 -12.11 -4.84
C VAL A 18 5.36 -13.05 -3.72
N ARG A 19 6.17 -13.11 -2.65
CA ARG A 19 5.83 -13.86 -1.45
C ARG A 19 5.52 -12.90 -0.31
N VAL A 20 4.30 -12.99 0.21
CA VAL A 20 3.81 -12.17 1.33
C VAL A 20 3.74 -13.04 2.57
N ARG A 21 4.37 -12.61 3.66
CA ARG A 21 4.35 -13.30 4.96
C ARG A 21 3.48 -12.52 5.95
N THR A 22 2.59 -13.25 6.61
CA THR A 22 1.79 -12.78 7.75
C THR A 22 2.18 -13.58 9.00
N ALA A 23 1.69 -13.19 10.18
CA ALA A 23 1.94 -13.95 11.40
C ALA A 23 1.39 -15.39 11.36
N MET A 24 0.34 -15.63 10.55
CA MET A 24 -0.30 -16.94 10.42
C MET A 24 0.25 -17.80 9.28
N GLY A 25 1.13 -17.27 8.43
CA GLY A 25 1.69 -18.04 7.32
C GLY A 25 2.20 -17.20 6.16
N SER A 26 2.25 -17.77 4.96
CA SER A 26 2.70 -17.05 3.76
C SER A 26 1.89 -17.41 2.52
N VAL A 27 1.65 -16.42 1.66
CA VAL A 27 1.02 -16.60 0.35
C VAL A 27 1.99 -16.22 -0.76
N LYS A 28 1.86 -16.85 -1.93
CA LYS A 28 2.63 -16.55 -3.14
C LYS A 28 1.69 -16.08 -4.23
N ALA A 29 2.05 -15.02 -4.93
CA ALA A 29 1.27 -14.45 -6.02
C ALA A 29 2.18 -14.00 -7.17
N ALA A 30 1.68 -14.04 -8.40
CA ALA A 30 2.41 -13.50 -9.54
C ALA A 30 2.42 -11.96 -9.57
N LYS A 31 1.39 -11.33 -8.99
CA LYS A 31 1.23 -9.87 -8.90
C LYS A 31 0.68 -9.51 -7.52
N LEU A 32 1.11 -8.37 -6.98
CA LEU A 32 0.64 -7.80 -5.72
C LEU A 32 0.12 -6.39 -5.98
N LEU A 33 -1.05 -6.06 -5.40
CA LEU A 33 -1.63 -4.71 -5.39
C LEU A 33 -1.74 -4.26 -3.93
N TRP A 34 -1.06 -3.18 -3.58
CA TRP A 34 -1.27 -2.52 -2.30
C TRP A 34 -2.50 -1.61 -2.38
N ALA A 35 -3.52 -1.94 -1.60
CA ALA A 35 -4.70 -1.09 -1.41
C ALA A 35 -4.69 -0.42 -0.03
N CYS A 36 -3.58 -0.47 0.69
CA CYS A 36 -3.44 0.02 2.07
C CYS A 36 -2.79 1.41 2.12
N ASP A 37 -3.36 2.37 1.38
CA ASP A 37 -3.03 3.81 1.37
C ASP A 37 -1.56 4.13 1.78
N SER A 38 -1.36 5.02 2.76
CA SER A 38 -0.05 5.52 3.20
C SER A 38 0.57 4.70 4.34
N PHE A 39 -0.12 3.64 4.79
CA PHE A 39 0.26 2.85 5.98
C PHE A 39 1.12 1.63 5.65
N LEU A 40 1.97 1.73 4.63
CA LEU A 40 2.86 0.63 4.25
C LEU A 40 3.96 0.35 5.28
N ASN A 41 4.13 1.13 6.36
CA ASN A 41 5.06 0.84 7.47
C ASN A 41 6.45 0.35 7.01
N ASN A 42 7.03 1.01 6.01
CA ASN A 42 8.33 0.64 5.40
C ASN A 42 8.40 -0.77 4.77
N MET A 43 7.27 -1.47 4.58
CA MET A 43 7.20 -2.80 3.96
C MET A 43 7.53 -2.80 2.46
N GLU A 44 7.61 -1.61 1.86
CA GLU A 44 7.95 -1.40 0.45
C GLU A 44 9.02 -0.32 0.29
N PRO A 45 10.30 -0.65 0.51
CA PRO A 45 11.38 0.32 0.37
C PRO A 45 11.54 0.86 -1.06
N GLU A 46 11.19 0.07 -2.09
CA GLU A 46 11.35 0.47 -3.49
C GLU A 46 10.20 1.33 -4.03
N ILE A 47 8.96 1.06 -3.59
CA ILE A 47 7.77 1.78 -4.07
C ILE A 47 7.48 3.01 -3.22
N TYR A 48 7.83 3.02 -1.92
CA TYR A 48 7.62 4.18 -1.05
C TYR A 48 8.20 5.48 -1.61
N ASN A 49 9.39 5.43 -2.24
CA ASN A 49 10.01 6.60 -2.91
C ASN A 49 9.27 7.06 -4.19
N LYS A 50 8.39 6.22 -4.74
CA LYS A 50 7.55 6.52 -5.92
C LYS A 50 6.08 6.73 -5.55
N THR A 51 5.71 6.54 -4.29
CA THR A 51 4.35 6.77 -3.79
C THR A 51 4.15 8.25 -3.50
N LEU A 52 3.45 8.95 -4.39
CA LEU A 52 2.92 10.27 -4.10
C LEU A 52 1.79 10.13 -3.07
N VAL A 53 2.02 10.62 -1.86
CA VAL A 53 0.97 10.73 -0.85
C VAL A 53 -0.04 11.77 -1.37
N THR A 54 -1.26 11.32 -1.71
CA THR A 54 -2.35 12.20 -2.19
C THR A 54 -2.64 13.36 -1.24
N TYR A 55 -2.37 13.21 0.07
CA TYR A 55 -2.47 14.30 1.04
C TYR A 55 -1.58 15.52 0.71
N SER A 56 -0.42 15.31 0.09
CA SER A 56 0.54 16.37 -0.26
C SER A 56 0.06 17.27 -1.40
N TYR A 57 -1.04 16.91 -2.08
CA TYR A 57 -1.68 17.75 -3.09
C TYR A 57 -3.12 18.06 -2.68
N ARG A 58 -3.31 18.72 -1.52
CA ARG A 58 -4.56 19.43 -1.28
C ARG A 58 -4.60 20.64 -2.21
N CYS A 59 -5.17 20.45 -3.41
CA CYS A 59 -5.56 21.56 -4.27
C CYS A 59 -6.47 22.46 -3.44
N ARG A 60 -5.98 23.67 -3.14
CA ARG A 60 -6.75 24.70 -2.42
C ARG A 60 -7.99 24.95 -3.28
N PRO A 61 -9.22 24.65 -2.82
CA PRO A 61 -10.38 25.10 -3.57
C PRO A 61 -10.27 26.62 -3.63
N SER A 62 -10.27 27.18 -4.86
CA SER A 62 -10.29 28.63 -5.05
C SER A 62 -11.51 29.14 -4.29
N ARG A 63 -11.26 29.83 -3.19
CA ARG A 63 -12.31 30.47 -2.41
C ARG A 63 -12.85 31.60 -3.28
N SER A 64 -13.90 31.32 -4.04
CA SER A 64 -14.69 32.36 -4.69
C SER A 64 -15.21 33.27 -3.57
N PRO A 65 -14.92 34.58 -3.56
CA PRO A 65 -15.60 35.48 -2.66
C PRO A 65 -17.08 35.48 -3.05
N MET A 66 -17.93 34.97 -2.15
CA MET A 66 -19.37 35.19 -2.23
C MET A 66 -19.60 36.69 -2.11
N ASN A 67 -20.18 37.28 -3.15
CA ASN A 67 -20.90 38.55 -3.09
C ASN A 67 -22.38 38.24 -3.20
#